data_AF-A0A386Z8A3-F1
#
_entry.id   AF-A0A386Z8A3-F1
#
_cell.length_a   1.000
_cell.length_b   1.000
_cell.length_c   1.000
_cell.angle_alpha   90.00
_cell.angle_beta   90.00
_cell.angle_gamma   90.00
#
_symmetry.space_group_name_H-M   'P 1'
#
loop_
_entity.id
_entity.type
_entity.pdbx_description
1 polymer ?
#
loop_
_entity_poly.entity_id
_entity_poly.type
_entity_poly.pdbx_seq_one_letter_code
_entity_poly.pdbx_strand_id
1 'polypeptide(L)'
;MRRFTRVRRSKPFAVLAVTLLGAAVLPMHGAGADLQSDIANQVQQFLDVGRTSVPRADCGADALPETGMQGDVPADDRNSGRSTLGYRCNLSFVGGYVGKGAGITSATYDHCSYTGSLFPGNILGPSQGVQVLDVSDPANPVVTGSLTEPAMLAGTWESLKVNPERKLLVGTGVPVGEGAGYLSVYDISDCAHPRLLNPGAGTNLLMPLPITTHEGGFSPDGRTYWASGIAPGFVSAVDLTDPANPHVIWQGLTGIEAHGFGISPDGNRMYLSALAGFTVLDISAVQRRDPNPQVNHLGRVFWTDGWATQHSIPVTYDGKPYLFTVDEGGAGGVKLIDISDDTNPSVAAKIKLEINLPDNQDSAMASAMGGSVFSYDAHYCAADRPTNPTALACGWEESGIRVFDVRDPFHAKEIAYFNPPARKGRNLELWNSPHALASIIGVPAMEFPSAARAMLEGKFDPNQALSSRTGMIAFGDLSTDWCFSPPEWHGSQLWATCNDNGFMVLQLADDVYTPPADQRSVVGS
;
A
#
# COMPACT_ATOMS: atom_id res chain seq x y z
N MET A 1 53.85 -51.73 11.24
CA MET A 1 54.47 -50.43 10.92
C MET A 1 53.59 -49.68 9.93
N ARG A 2 53.11 -48.51 10.37
CA ARG A 2 52.41 -47.40 9.68
C ARG A 2 52.07 -47.56 8.18
N ARG A 3 50.76 -47.65 7.88
CA ARG A 3 50.14 -47.07 6.67
C ARG A 3 49.53 -45.72 7.07
N PHE A 4 50.05 -44.62 6.53
CA PHE A 4 49.40 -43.31 6.51
C PHE A 4 49.86 -42.56 5.25
N THR A 5 49.04 -42.59 4.21
CA THR A 5 49.11 -41.65 3.08
C THR A 5 48.17 -40.49 3.39
N ARG A 6 48.74 -39.28 3.42
CA ARG A 6 48.05 -38.00 3.63
C ARG A 6 46.94 -37.80 2.59
N VAL A 7 45.70 -37.68 3.04
CA VAL A 7 44.62 -37.04 2.27
C VAL A 7 44.52 -35.59 2.74
N ARG A 8 44.78 -34.66 1.82
CA ARG A 8 44.67 -33.21 2.01
C ARG A 8 43.17 -32.87 1.90
N ARG A 9 42.56 -32.38 2.98
CA ARG A 9 41.19 -31.84 2.95
C ARG A 9 41.20 -30.51 2.19
N SER A 10 40.57 -30.46 1.03
CA SER A 10 40.15 -29.23 0.36
C SER A 10 38.88 -28.71 1.05
N LYS A 11 38.90 -27.44 1.45
CA LYS A 11 37.71 -26.67 1.85
C LYS A 11 36.95 -26.28 0.58
N PRO A 12 35.60 -26.35 0.53
CA PRO A 12 34.88 -25.78 -0.61
C PRO A 12 34.82 -24.25 -0.44
N PHE A 13 35.28 -23.56 -1.47
CA PHE A 13 34.93 -22.18 -1.78
C PHE A 13 33.43 -22.13 -2.12
N ALA A 14 32.67 -21.31 -1.41
CA ALA A 14 31.31 -20.92 -1.79
C ALA A 14 30.98 -19.55 -1.18
N VAL A 15 31.61 -18.49 -1.70
CA VAL A 15 31.16 -17.11 -1.56
C VAL A 15 31.50 -16.41 -2.87
N LEU A 16 30.54 -16.33 -3.80
CA LEU A 16 30.52 -15.40 -4.93
C LEU A 16 29.28 -15.68 -5.78
N ALA A 17 28.18 -14.95 -5.50
CA ALA A 17 27.10 -14.67 -6.46
C ALA A 17 26.06 -13.69 -5.90
N VAL A 18 26.45 -12.47 -5.51
CA VAL A 18 25.53 -11.30 -5.48
C VAL A 18 26.37 -10.03 -5.69
N THR A 19 26.69 -9.69 -6.93
CA THR A 19 27.11 -8.34 -7.35
C THR A 19 27.13 -8.32 -8.88
N LEU A 20 25.99 -8.10 -9.52
CA LEU A 20 25.91 -7.73 -10.94
C LEU A 20 24.57 -7.02 -11.19
N LEU A 21 24.44 -5.83 -10.63
CA LEU A 21 23.50 -4.78 -11.06
C LEU A 21 24.04 -3.39 -10.65
N GLY A 22 25.35 -3.23 -10.79
CA GLY A 22 26.04 -1.95 -10.65
C GLY A 22 27.02 -1.83 -11.78
N ALA A 23 26.84 -0.81 -12.63
CA ALA A 23 27.67 -0.40 -13.77
C ALA A 23 27.17 -0.83 -15.17
N ALA A 24 26.08 -0.20 -15.62
CA ALA A 24 25.91 0.13 -17.02
C ALA A 24 24.98 1.33 -17.16
N VAL A 25 25.51 2.56 -17.03
CA VAL A 25 25.26 3.74 -17.90
C VAL A 25 26.24 4.83 -17.44
N LEU A 26 27.34 5.03 -18.17
CA LEU A 26 28.04 6.31 -18.24
C LEU A 26 27.83 6.83 -19.66
N PRO A 27 27.18 7.97 -19.88
CA PRO A 27 27.34 8.70 -21.13
C PRO A 27 28.55 9.62 -20.98
N MET A 28 29.63 9.31 -21.70
CA MET A 28 30.68 10.30 -21.96
C MET A 28 30.16 11.33 -22.96
N HIS A 29 30.05 12.58 -22.51
CA HIS A 29 30.21 13.86 -23.20
C HIS A 29 29.70 14.03 -24.65
N GLY A 30 28.78 15.00 -24.82
CA GLY A 30 28.79 15.85 -26.01
C GLY A 30 27.44 16.39 -26.51
N ALA A 31 26.85 17.36 -25.83
CA ALA A 31 26.21 18.55 -26.40
C ALA A 31 25.68 19.43 -25.25
N GLY A 32 26.31 20.60 -25.06
CA GLY A 32 25.88 21.57 -24.06
C GLY A 32 24.52 22.17 -24.44
N ALA A 33 23.51 21.83 -23.66
CA ALA A 33 22.45 22.74 -23.29
C ALA A 33 22.54 22.87 -21.77
N ASP A 34 22.66 24.08 -21.26
CA ASP A 34 22.57 24.38 -19.84
C ASP A 34 21.15 23.96 -19.39
N LEU A 35 21.01 22.72 -18.92
CA LEU A 35 19.84 22.25 -18.18
C LEU A 35 20.03 22.67 -16.72
N GLN A 36 19.97 23.97 -16.44
CA GLN A 36 19.35 24.36 -15.18
C GLN A 36 17.90 23.89 -15.31
N SER A 37 17.57 22.75 -14.70
CA SER A 37 16.18 22.29 -14.69
C SER A 37 15.35 23.39 -14.02
N ASP A 38 14.21 23.73 -14.60
CA ASP A 38 13.26 24.72 -14.05
C ASP A 38 12.79 24.36 -12.62
N ILE A 39 13.13 23.15 -12.16
CA ILE A 39 12.78 22.54 -10.87
C ILE A 39 13.89 22.70 -9.81
N ALA A 40 15.09 23.21 -10.15
CA ALA A 40 16.21 23.25 -9.21
C ALA A 40 15.91 24.04 -7.91
N ASN A 41 15.04 25.06 -7.99
CA ASN A 41 14.57 25.83 -6.84
C ASN A 41 13.25 25.31 -6.23
N GLN A 42 12.67 24.24 -6.79
CA GLN A 42 11.38 23.64 -6.39
C GLN A 42 11.55 22.21 -5.83
N VAL A 43 12.80 21.76 -5.63
CA VAL A 43 13.12 20.50 -4.96
C VAL A 43 13.41 20.79 -3.49
N GLN A 44 12.54 20.27 -2.62
CA GLN A 44 12.73 20.28 -1.17
C GLN A 44 13.33 18.97 -0.70
N GLN A 45 14.17 19.04 0.33
CA GLN A 45 14.73 17.87 1.01
C GLN A 45 14.34 17.89 2.49
N PHE A 46 13.83 16.76 2.95
CA PHE A 46 13.44 16.55 4.33
C PHE A 46 14.33 15.47 4.97
N LEU A 47 15.22 15.88 5.87
CA LEU A 47 16.27 15.00 6.40
C LEU A 47 15.93 14.40 7.77
N ASP A 48 14.88 14.88 8.44
CA ASP A 48 14.45 14.31 9.71
C ASP A 48 13.81 12.94 9.46
N VAL A 49 14.20 11.96 10.27
CA VAL A 49 13.81 10.55 10.13
C VAL A 49 12.74 10.14 11.12
N GLY A 50 12.20 11.07 11.94
CA GLY A 50 11.17 10.78 12.95
C GLY A 50 11.68 9.87 14.06
N ARG A 51 11.83 10.42 15.28
CA ARG A 51 12.40 9.70 16.44
C ARG A 51 11.43 9.53 17.60
N THR A 52 10.16 9.82 17.33
CA THR A 52 9.07 9.77 18.29
C THR A 52 7.93 9.01 17.65
N SER A 53 7.41 8.03 18.36
CA SER A 53 6.17 7.39 17.98
C SER A 53 4.98 8.23 18.43
N VAL A 54 3.82 7.94 17.85
CA VAL A 54 2.57 8.42 18.43
C VAL A 54 2.29 7.71 19.75
N PRO A 55 1.55 8.33 20.69
CA PRO A 55 1.11 7.64 21.91
C PRO A 55 0.36 6.35 21.59
N ARG A 56 0.58 5.32 22.42
CA ARG A 56 -0.18 4.06 22.39
C ARG A 56 -1.66 4.31 22.69
N ALA A 57 -2.53 3.48 22.11
CA ALA A 57 -3.95 3.48 22.44
C ALA A 57 -4.23 3.03 23.89
N ASP A 58 -5.18 3.69 24.54
CA ASP A 58 -5.75 3.25 25.81
C ASP A 58 -6.80 2.16 25.56
N CYS A 59 -6.49 0.91 25.89
CA CYS A 59 -7.34 -0.22 25.52
C CYS A 59 -8.46 -0.50 26.53
N GLY A 60 -9.66 -0.81 26.01
CA GLY A 60 -10.80 -1.29 26.78
C GLY A 60 -10.58 -2.66 27.45
N ALA A 61 -11.53 -3.05 28.30
CA ALA A 61 -11.40 -4.24 29.16
C ALA A 61 -11.43 -5.60 28.42
N ASP A 62 -11.97 -5.64 27.20
CA ASP A 62 -12.08 -6.82 26.33
C ASP A 62 -10.92 -6.93 25.31
N ALA A 63 -9.94 -6.04 25.43
CA ALA A 63 -8.77 -5.99 24.59
C ALA A 63 -7.90 -7.25 24.72
N LEU A 64 -7.18 -7.54 23.64
CA LEU A 64 -6.11 -8.53 23.60
C LEU A 64 -4.85 -7.78 23.14
N PRO A 65 -4.21 -6.99 24.01
CA PRO A 65 -3.20 -6.03 23.59
C PRO A 65 -1.95 -6.73 23.05
N GLU A 66 -1.19 -5.99 22.23
CA GLU A 66 0.18 -6.35 21.85
C GLU A 66 1.01 -6.66 23.11
N THR A 67 1.81 -7.72 23.05
CA THR A 67 2.57 -8.23 24.20
C THR A 67 3.89 -7.49 24.40
N GLY A 68 4.33 -6.72 23.41
CA GLY A 68 5.61 -6.01 23.42
C GLY A 68 5.49 -4.55 23.03
N MET A 69 6.26 -4.18 22.01
CA MET A 69 6.33 -2.83 21.46
C MET A 69 5.08 -2.51 20.64
N GLN A 70 4.70 -1.23 20.58
CA GLN A 70 3.62 -0.79 19.71
C GLN A 70 3.96 -1.11 18.25
N GLY A 71 3.10 -1.88 17.58
CA GLY A 71 3.28 -2.31 16.19
C GLY A 71 3.91 -3.69 16.03
N ASP A 72 4.50 -4.27 17.07
CA ASP A 72 5.25 -5.52 16.94
C ASP A 72 4.35 -6.77 17.03
N VAL A 73 4.72 -7.80 16.28
CA VAL A 73 4.29 -9.18 16.50
C VAL A 73 5.52 -9.97 16.93
N PRO A 74 5.80 -10.06 18.25
CA PRO A 74 7.10 -10.52 18.71
C PRO A 74 7.47 -11.91 18.20
N ALA A 75 8.76 -12.13 17.92
CA ALA A 75 9.28 -13.44 17.50
C ALA A 75 8.81 -14.59 18.41
N ASP A 76 8.75 -14.37 19.73
CA ASP A 76 8.29 -15.38 20.69
C ASP A 76 6.79 -15.71 20.55
N ASP A 77 5.95 -14.73 20.21
CA ASP A 77 4.53 -14.95 19.96
C ASP A 77 4.29 -15.62 18.61
N ARG A 78 5.11 -15.31 17.61
CA ARG A 78 5.15 -16.01 16.31
C ARG A 78 5.54 -17.48 16.51
N ASN A 79 6.56 -17.75 17.32
CA ASN A 79 7.08 -19.10 17.55
C ASN A 79 6.16 -19.97 18.41
N SER A 80 5.71 -19.44 19.55
CA SER A 80 4.80 -20.14 20.47
C SER A 80 3.41 -20.39 19.87
N GLY A 81 3.03 -19.61 18.85
CA GLY A 81 1.71 -19.63 18.24
C GLY A 81 0.72 -18.70 18.93
N ARG A 82 1.14 -17.89 19.91
CA ARG A 82 0.31 -16.84 20.53
C ARG A 82 -0.26 -15.86 19.51
N SER A 83 0.49 -15.56 18.45
CA SER A 83 0.06 -14.76 17.29
C SER A 83 -1.21 -15.29 16.60
N THR A 84 -1.54 -16.58 16.73
CA THR A 84 -2.75 -17.17 16.14
C THR A 84 -4.04 -16.79 16.88
N LEU A 85 -3.95 -16.06 18.00
CA LEU A 85 -5.10 -15.44 18.66
C LEU A 85 -5.35 -13.99 18.18
N GLY A 86 -4.41 -13.39 17.45
CA GLY A 86 -4.42 -11.99 17.06
C GLY A 86 -4.13 -11.03 18.22
N TYR A 87 -4.28 -9.74 17.92
CA TYR A 87 -4.19 -8.63 18.89
C TYR A 87 -5.26 -7.60 18.57
N ARG A 88 -5.85 -7.00 19.60
CA ARG A 88 -6.86 -5.97 19.41
C ARG A 88 -6.95 -5.01 20.58
N CYS A 89 -7.26 -3.77 20.26
CA CYS A 89 -7.50 -2.68 21.18
C CYS A 89 -8.58 -1.78 20.59
N ASN A 90 -9.73 -1.65 21.25
CA ASN A 90 -10.87 -0.81 20.84
C ASN A 90 -11.46 -1.11 19.44
N LEU A 91 -11.03 -2.21 18.82
CA LEU A 91 -11.54 -2.76 17.58
C LEU A 91 -11.95 -4.21 17.81
N SER A 92 -13.13 -4.58 17.34
CA SER A 92 -13.64 -5.95 17.43
C SER A 92 -14.03 -6.49 16.07
N PHE A 93 -13.87 -7.80 15.87
CA PHE A 93 -14.24 -8.45 14.62
C PHE A 93 -15.76 -8.72 14.61
N VAL A 94 -16.44 -8.27 13.55
CA VAL A 94 -17.89 -8.47 13.37
C VAL A 94 -18.16 -9.67 12.47
N GLY A 95 -17.54 -9.67 11.30
CA GLY A 95 -17.73 -10.67 10.26
C GLY A 95 -16.69 -10.51 9.16
N GLY A 96 -16.64 -11.46 8.23
CA GLY A 96 -15.62 -11.45 7.19
C GLY A 96 -15.69 -12.66 6.29
N TYR A 97 -14.89 -12.63 5.23
CA TYR A 97 -14.77 -13.71 4.26
C TYR A 97 -13.30 -13.95 3.92
N VAL A 98 -12.78 -15.07 4.43
CA VAL A 98 -11.37 -15.47 4.24
C VAL A 98 -11.13 -15.98 2.82
N GLY A 99 -12.06 -16.77 2.28
CA GLY A 99 -11.96 -17.37 0.95
C GLY A 99 -10.63 -18.10 0.72
N LYS A 100 -9.85 -17.59 -0.23
CA LYS A 100 -8.50 -18.05 -0.59
C LYS A 100 -7.43 -16.99 -0.29
N GLY A 101 -7.70 -16.12 0.68
CA GLY A 101 -6.94 -14.90 0.92
C GLY A 101 -7.44 -13.73 0.06
N ALA A 102 -6.86 -12.56 0.28
CA ALA A 102 -7.08 -11.33 -0.47
C ALA A 102 -5.81 -10.91 -1.21
N GLY A 103 -5.98 -10.23 -2.35
CA GLY A 103 -4.90 -9.48 -2.98
C GLY A 103 -4.49 -8.27 -2.13
N ILE A 104 -3.63 -7.41 -2.69
CA ILE A 104 -3.06 -6.26 -1.97
C ILE A 104 -4.13 -5.27 -1.50
N THR A 105 -5.10 -4.95 -2.37
CA THR A 105 -6.14 -3.97 -2.05
C THR A 105 -7.54 -4.55 -2.18
N SER A 106 -8.49 -3.88 -1.55
CA SER A 106 -9.92 -4.00 -1.79
C SER A 106 -10.52 -2.61 -1.95
N ALA A 107 -11.62 -2.53 -2.68
CA ALA A 107 -12.43 -1.32 -2.78
C ALA A 107 -13.87 -1.63 -2.35
N THR A 108 -14.56 -0.67 -1.76
CA THR A 108 -15.97 -0.85 -1.38
C THR A 108 -16.89 0.15 -2.08
N TYR A 109 -18.16 -0.22 -2.22
CA TYR A 109 -19.21 0.66 -2.71
C TYR A 109 -20.55 0.22 -2.16
N ASP A 110 -21.29 1.17 -1.57
CA ASP A 110 -22.58 0.91 -0.93
C ASP A 110 -22.45 -0.24 0.10
N HIS A 111 -23.17 -1.34 -0.09
CA HIS A 111 -23.09 -2.53 0.76
C HIS A 111 -22.19 -3.64 0.18
N CYS A 112 -21.26 -3.33 -0.73
CA CYS A 112 -20.43 -4.32 -1.40
C CYS A 112 -18.92 -4.09 -1.21
N SER A 113 -18.16 -5.18 -1.22
CA SER A 113 -16.69 -5.17 -1.26
C SER A 113 -16.17 -5.95 -2.45
N TYR A 114 -15.14 -5.40 -3.10
CA TYR A 114 -14.42 -5.99 -4.21
C TYR A 114 -13.01 -6.35 -3.75
N THR A 115 -12.76 -7.63 -3.51
CA THR A 115 -11.46 -8.10 -3.03
C THR A 115 -10.51 -8.33 -4.20
N GLY A 116 -9.40 -7.60 -4.21
CA GLY A 116 -8.37 -7.67 -5.24
C GLY A 116 -7.83 -9.09 -5.43
N SER A 117 -7.27 -9.31 -6.61
CA SER A 117 -6.78 -10.62 -7.03
C SER A 117 -5.26 -10.62 -7.23
N LEU A 118 -4.65 -11.79 -7.09
CA LEU A 118 -3.21 -11.96 -7.29
C LEU A 118 -2.88 -13.14 -8.22
N PHE A 119 -2.18 -12.85 -9.32
CA PHE A 119 -1.62 -13.86 -10.21
C PHE A 119 -0.31 -14.45 -9.66
N PRO A 120 -0.01 -15.74 -9.89
CA PRO A 120 -0.81 -16.74 -10.61
C PRO A 120 -1.81 -17.49 -9.73
N GLY A 121 -1.84 -17.27 -8.42
CA GLY A 121 -2.63 -18.13 -7.54
C GLY A 121 -4.15 -17.94 -7.70
N ASN A 122 -4.60 -16.74 -8.09
CA ASN A 122 -6.00 -16.46 -8.41
C ASN A 122 -6.54 -17.23 -9.63
N ILE A 123 -5.70 -17.81 -10.51
CA ILE A 123 -6.19 -18.66 -11.61
C ILE A 123 -6.23 -20.15 -11.22
N LEU A 124 -5.68 -20.51 -10.07
CA LEU A 124 -5.58 -21.89 -9.57
C LEU A 124 -6.74 -22.20 -8.62
N GLY A 125 -7.94 -22.42 -9.15
CA GLY A 125 -9.09 -22.88 -8.36
C GLY A 125 -10.41 -22.23 -8.77
N PRO A 126 -11.49 -22.43 -7.98
CA PRO A 126 -12.83 -21.96 -8.31
C PRO A 126 -13.06 -20.46 -8.04
N SER A 127 -12.25 -19.81 -7.19
CA SER A 127 -12.39 -18.40 -6.80
C SER A 127 -11.47 -17.51 -7.63
N GLN A 128 -11.73 -17.39 -8.94
CA GLN A 128 -10.82 -16.71 -9.86
C GLN A 128 -11.06 -15.20 -9.98
N GLY A 129 -10.00 -14.43 -10.09
CA GLY A 129 -10.08 -12.98 -10.26
C GLY A 129 -10.65 -12.26 -9.04
N VAL A 130 -11.22 -11.07 -9.24
CA VAL A 130 -11.71 -10.22 -8.15
C VAL A 130 -13.01 -10.79 -7.58
N GLN A 131 -13.03 -11.05 -6.28
CA GLN A 131 -14.24 -11.56 -5.60
C GLN A 131 -15.20 -10.41 -5.30
N VAL A 132 -16.49 -10.62 -5.56
CA VAL A 132 -17.56 -9.68 -5.22
C VAL A 132 -18.29 -10.18 -3.98
N LEU A 133 -18.32 -9.36 -2.94
CA LEU A 133 -18.99 -9.65 -1.68
C LEU A 133 -20.16 -8.70 -1.47
N ASP A 134 -21.33 -9.24 -1.17
CA ASP A 134 -22.44 -8.52 -0.56
C ASP A 134 -22.29 -8.55 0.96
N VAL A 135 -22.26 -7.36 1.55
CA VAL A 135 -21.99 -7.08 2.96
C VAL A 135 -23.21 -6.38 3.59
N SER A 136 -24.40 -6.56 3.01
CA SER A 136 -25.67 -6.05 3.58
C SER A 136 -25.93 -6.55 5.00
N ASP A 137 -25.44 -7.75 5.35
CA ASP A 137 -25.26 -8.21 6.73
C ASP A 137 -23.75 -8.25 7.04
N PRO A 138 -23.19 -7.25 7.74
CA PRO A 138 -21.76 -7.17 8.01
C PRO A 138 -21.23 -8.33 8.86
N ALA A 139 -22.09 -9.03 9.61
CA ALA A 139 -21.70 -10.22 10.37
C ALA A 139 -21.57 -11.46 9.48
N ASN A 140 -22.24 -11.50 8.32
CA ASN A 140 -22.26 -12.64 7.42
C ASN A 140 -22.12 -12.21 5.94
N PRO A 141 -20.95 -11.71 5.50
CA PRO A 141 -20.73 -11.37 4.09
C PRO A 141 -20.92 -12.57 3.16
N VAL A 142 -21.52 -12.36 1.99
CA VAL A 142 -21.84 -13.40 1.02
C VAL A 142 -21.14 -13.12 -0.31
N VAL A 143 -20.48 -14.14 -0.88
CA VAL A 143 -19.93 -14.04 -2.24
C VAL A 143 -21.07 -14.08 -3.25
N THR A 144 -21.21 -13.03 -4.05
CA THR A 144 -22.24 -12.94 -5.10
C THR A 144 -21.69 -13.24 -6.49
N GLY A 145 -20.38 -13.09 -6.70
CA GLY A 145 -19.76 -13.36 -7.98
C GLY A 145 -18.24 -13.17 -8.00
N SER A 146 -17.70 -13.26 -9.20
CA SER A 146 -16.28 -13.13 -9.49
C SER A 146 -16.09 -12.40 -10.81
N LEU A 147 -15.18 -11.41 -10.83
CA LEU A 147 -14.84 -10.68 -12.05
C LEU A 147 -13.60 -11.32 -12.67
N THR A 148 -13.75 -11.86 -13.88
CA THR A 148 -12.75 -12.72 -14.52
C THR A 148 -12.30 -12.23 -15.89
N GLU A 149 -12.52 -10.95 -16.20
CA GLU A 149 -11.93 -10.36 -17.40
C GLU A 149 -10.39 -10.32 -17.29
N PRO A 150 -9.64 -10.23 -18.41
CA PRO A 150 -8.19 -10.38 -18.41
C PRO A 150 -7.43 -9.55 -17.37
N ALA A 151 -7.81 -8.28 -17.17
CA ALA A 151 -7.21 -7.43 -16.13
C ALA A 151 -7.44 -8.02 -14.72
N MET A 152 -8.64 -8.52 -14.44
CA MET A 152 -9.02 -9.08 -13.14
C MET A 152 -8.36 -10.44 -12.88
N LEU A 153 -8.05 -11.22 -13.92
CA LEU A 153 -7.31 -12.48 -13.81
C LEU A 153 -5.80 -12.29 -13.74
N ALA A 154 -5.27 -11.28 -14.42
CA ALA A 154 -3.85 -10.95 -14.38
C ALA A 154 -3.38 -10.50 -12.98
N GLY A 155 -4.32 -10.17 -12.09
CA GLY A 155 -4.06 -9.66 -10.74
C GLY A 155 -4.22 -8.15 -10.72
N THR A 156 -4.94 -7.62 -9.74
CA THR A 156 -5.22 -6.18 -9.70
C THR A 156 -4.20 -5.38 -8.91
N TRP A 157 -3.48 -6.02 -7.99
CA TRP A 157 -2.48 -5.34 -7.15
C TRP A 157 -3.11 -4.08 -6.49
N GLU A 158 -2.53 -2.87 -6.58
CA GLU A 158 -3.18 -1.65 -6.08
C GLU A 158 -4.13 -0.94 -7.06
N SER A 159 -4.33 -1.45 -8.27
CA SER A 159 -5.10 -0.75 -9.31
C SER A 159 -6.63 -0.79 -9.13
N LEU A 160 -7.17 -1.63 -8.24
CA LEU A 160 -8.61 -1.82 -8.14
C LEU A 160 -9.27 -0.66 -7.38
N LYS A 161 -10.03 0.20 -8.09
CA LYS A 161 -10.61 1.43 -7.53
C LYS A 161 -12.07 1.61 -7.89
N VAL A 162 -12.79 2.32 -7.02
CA VAL A 162 -14.18 2.73 -7.21
C VAL A 162 -14.27 4.24 -7.40
N ASN A 163 -15.08 4.69 -8.36
CA ASN A 163 -15.62 6.04 -8.37
C ASN A 163 -17.11 5.98 -7.96
N PRO A 164 -17.47 6.47 -6.76
CA PRO A 164 -18.84 6.31 -6.23
C PRO A 164 -19.87 7.19 -6.95
N GLU A 165 -19.46 8.34 -7.50
CA GLU A 165 -20.36 9.28 -8.18
C GLU A 165 -20.81 8.75 -9.55
N ARG A 166 -19.87 8.15 -10.30
CA ARG A 166 -20.14 7.50 -11.60
C ARG A 166 -20.53 6.04 -11.47
N LYS A 167 -20.44 5.46 -10.26
CA LYS A 167 -20.68 4.04 -9.97
C LYS A 167 -19.83 3.14 -10.88
N LEU A 168 -18.53 3.42 -10.92
CA LEU A 168 -17.57 2.67 -11.72
C LEU A 168 -16.61 1.92 -10.80
N LEU A 169 -16.30 0.67 -11.16
CA LEU A 169 -15.17 -0.10 -10.65
C LEU A 169 -14.18 -0.32 -11.78
N VAL A 170 -12.92 0.02 -11.58
CA VAL A 170 -11.85 -0.16 -12.57
C VAL A 170 -10.68 -0.88 -11.94
N GLY A 171 -10.03 -1.73 -12.72
CA GLY A 171 -8.74 -2.31 -12.36
C GLY A 171 -7.96 -2.74 -13.59
N THR A 172 -6.65 -2.90 -13.40
CA THR A 172 -5.69 -3.26 -14.43
C THR A 172 -4.94 -4.55 -14.03
N GLY A 173 -4.28 -5.20 -15.00
CA GLY A 173 -3.67 -6.51 -14.83
C GLY A 173 -2.23 -6.53 -14.31
N VAL A 174 -1.95 -5.84 -13.21
CA VAL A 174 -0.61 -5.42 -12.77
C VAL A 174 0.46 -6.54 -12.73
N PRO A 175 0.31 -7.66 -11.99
CA PRO A 175 1.38 -8.65 -11.86
C PRO A 175 1.85 -9.26 -13.20
N VAL A 176 0.97 -9.30 -14.22
CA VAL A 176 1.33 -9.77 -15.55
C VAL A 176 1.78 -8.59 -16.40
N GLY A 177 3.10 -8.42 -16.51
CA GLY A 177 3.70 -7.42 -17.40
C GLY A 177 3.40 -5.98 -16.99
N GLU A 178 3.27 -5.71 -15.69
CA GLU A 178 2.98 -4.37 -15.13
C GLU A 178 1.69 -3.79 -15.75
N GLY A 179 0.67 -4.66 -15.85
CA GLY A 179 -0.64 -4.39 -16.44
C GLY A 179 -0.62 -3.81 -17.84
N ALA A 180 0.47 -4.06 -18.59
CA ALA A 180 0.62 -3.60 -19.95
C ALA A 180 -0.59 -3.96 -20.81
N GLY A 181 -1.35 -2.95 -21.23
CA GLY A 181 -2.46 -3.14 -22.15
C GLY A 181 -3.83 -3.37 -21.54
N TYR A 182 -3.95 -3.76 -20.28
CA TYR A 182 -5.18 -4.35 -19.77
C TYR A 182 -5.89 -3.50 -18.73
N LEU A 183 -7.17 -3.20 -19.02
CA LEU A 183 -8.06 -2.43 -18.16
C LEU A 183 -9.49 -2.91 -18.36
N SER A 184 -10.18 -3.17 -17.25
CA SER A 184 -11.61 -3.50 -17.25
C SER A 184 -12.39 -2.50 -16.42
N VAL A 185 -13.48 -1.99 -17.01
CA VAL A 185 -14.38 -0.99 -16.42
C VAL A 185 -15.74 -1.64 -16.20
N TYR A 186 -16.24 -1.60 -14.98
CA TYR A 186 -17.54 -2.15 -14.60
C TYR A 186 -18.47 -1.04 -14.12
N ASP A 187 -19.73 -1.14 -14.50
CA ASP A 187 -20.84 -0.44 -13.85
C ASP A 187 -21.24 -1.22 -12.60
N ILE A 188 -21.27 -0.53 -11.47
CA ILE A 188 -21.61 -1.07 -10.15
C ILE A 188 -22.88 -0.44 -9.58
N SER A 189 -23.78 0.02 -10.45
CA SER A 189 -25.11 0.50 -10.05
C SER A 189 -25.92 -0.55 -9.28
N ASP A 190 -25.74 -1.83 -9.62
CA ASP A 190 -26.03 -2.97 -8.75
C ASP A 190 -24.67 -3.51 -8.26
N CYS A 191 -24.27 -3.11 -7.05
CA CYS A 191 -22.90 -3.34 -6.58
C CYS A 191 -22.59 -4.84 -6.41
N ALA A 192 -23.61 -5.66 -6.17
CA ALA A 192 -23.48 -7.11 -5.98
C ALA A 192 -23.34 -7.87 -7.31
N HIS A 193 -23.69 -7.23 -8.44
CA HIS A 193 -23.59 -7.81 -9.77
C HIS A 193 -22.95 -6.84 -10.78
N PRO A 194 -21.64 -6.53 -10.64
CA PRO A 194 -20.94 -5.62 -11.54
C PRO A 194 -21.05 -6.04 -13.01
N ARG A 195 -21.29 -5.08 -13.89
CA ARG A 195 -21.46 -5.33 -15.33
C ARG A 195 -20.34 -4.67 -16.13
N LEU A 196 -19.59 -5.47 -16.89
CA LEU A 196 -18.55 -4.97 -17.78
C LEU A 196 -19.10 -3.94 -18.78
N LEU A 197 -18.37 -2.83 -18.96
CA LEU A 197 -18.71 -1.76 -19.89
C LEU A 197 -17.86 -1.77 -21.16
N ASN A 198 -16.59 -2.17 -21.08
CA ASN A 198 -15.63 -2.05 -22.19
C ASN A 198 -15.15 -3.40 -22.77
N PRO A 199 -16.02 -4.26 -23.34
CA PRO A 199 -15.59 -5.56 -23.89
C PRO A 199 -14.58 -5.46 -25.06
N GLY A 200 -14.36 -4.25 -25.61
CA GLY A 200 -13.36 -3.95 -26.63
C GLY A 200 -12.06 -3.42 -26.04
N ALA A 201 -11.83 -2.11 -26.15
CA ALA A 201 -10.57 -1.46 -25.77
C ALA A 201 -10.19 -1.75 -24.30
N GLY A 202 -8.97 -2.25 -24.08
CA GLY A 202 -8.41 -2.58 -22.77
C GLY A 202 -8.78 -3.98 -22.25
N THR A 203 -9.98 -4.50 -22.55
CA THR A 203 -10.39 -5.85 -22.08
C THR A 203 -10.13 -6.93 -23.13
N ASN A 204 -10.38 -6.65 -24.40
CA ASN A 204 -10.05 -7.56 -25.48
C ASN A 204 -8.52 -7.64 -25.64
N LEU A 205 -7.97 -8.87 -25.57
CA LEU A 205 -6.54 -9.14 -25.71
C LEU A 205 -5.92 -8.62 -27.02
N LEU A 206 -6.74 -8.39 -28.05
CA LEU A 206 -6.33 -7.84 -29.34
C LEU A 206 -6.47 -6.31 -29.45
N MET A 207 -6.97 -5.64 -28.42
CA MET A 207 -7.18 -4.18 -28.37
C MET A 207 -6.59 -3.58 -27.08
N PRO A 208 -5.29 -3.78 -26.78
CA PRO A 208 -4.68 -3.25 -25.57
C PRO A 208 -4.62 -1.72 -25.59
N LEU A 209 -4.66 -1.10 -24.41
CA LEU A 209 -4.39 0.34 -24.25
C LEU A 209 -2.87 0.59 -24.12
N PRO A 210 -2.34 1.73 -24.57
CA PRO A 210 -0.94 2.07 -24.37
C PRO A 210 -0.68 2.55 -22.92
N ILE A 211 -0.81 1.63 -21.96
CA ILE A 211 -0.59 1.88 -20.53
C ILE A 211 0.38 0.86 -19.96
N THR A 212 1.11 1.28 -18.93
CA THR A 212 1.71 0.43 -17.90
C THR A 212 1.12 0.88 -16.56
N THR A 213 1.08 -0.02 -15.58
CA THR A 213 0.33 0.19 -14.35
C THR A 213 0.81 -0.74 -13.26
N HIS A 214 1.05 -0.13 -12.12
CA HIS A 214 1.33 -0.68 -10.82
C HIS A 214 0.17 -0.32 -9.90
N GLU A 215 -0.18 0.97 -9.90
CA GLU A 215 -1.31 1.52 -9.19
C GLU A 215 -2.27 2.22 -10.18
N GLY A 216 -3.44 2.62 -9.68
CA GLY A 216 -4.36 3.47 -10.41
C GLY A 216 -5.36 4.16 -9.50
N GLY A 217 -6.20 5.02 -10.09
CA GLY A 217 -7.07 5.92 -9.34
C GLY A 217 -7.86 6.88 -10.22
N PHE A 218 -8.90 7.49 -9.68
CA PHE A 218 -9.80 8.35 -10.46
C PHE A 218 -9.54 9.85 -10.24
N SER A 219 -9.66 10.65 -11.30
CA SER A 219 -10.04 12.05 -11.12
C SER A 219 -11.40 12.14 -10.39
N PRO A 220 -11.65 13.16 -9.55
CA PRO A 220 -12.88 13.25 -8.75
C PRO A 220 -14.18 13.06 -9.53
N ASP A 221 -14.27 13.62 -10.74
CA ASP A 221 -15.45 13.52 -11.62
C ASP A 221 -15.66 12.14 -12.28
N GLY A 222 -14.75 11.20 -12.04
CA GLY A 222 -14.76 9.84 -12.59
C GLY A 222 -14.63 9.79 -14.11
N ARG A 223 -14.21 10.88 -14.77
CA ARG A 223 -14.00 10.92 -16.22
C ARG A 223 -12.60 10.50 -16.61
N THR A 224 -11.63 10.52 -15.71
CA THR A 224 -10.27 10.04 -15.96
C THR A 224 -9.94 8.94 -14.97
N TYR A 225 -9.44 7.82 -15.47
CA TYR A 225 -8.72 6.84 -14.67
C TYR A 225 -7.22 6.97 -14.96
N TRP A 226 -6.44 7.20 -13.93
CA TRP A 226 -5.00 7.34 -13.99
C TRP A 226 -4.36 5.99 -13.68
N ALA A 227 -3.35 5.65 -14.47
CA ALA A 227 -2.56 4.43 -14.32
C ALA A 227 -1.10 4.84 -14.17
N SER A 228 -0.45 4.43 -13.09
CA SER A 228 0.94 4.78 -12.77
C SER A 228 1.79 3.52 -12.73
N GLY A 229 2.94 3.51 -13.41
CA GLY A 229 3.89 2.40 -13.46
C GLY A 229 5.12 2.66 -12.61
N ILE A 230 5.63 1.60 -11.97
CA ILE A 230 6.73 1.67 -11.00
C ILE A 230 8.11 1.71 -11.70
N ALA A 231 8.28 1.10 -12.88
CA ALA A 231 9.59 1.07 -13.54
C ALA A 231 9.56 0.92 -15.08
N PRO A 232 9.80 2.00 -15.86
CA PRO A 232 10.06 3.36 -15.42
C PRO A 232 8.75 4.08 -15.03
N GLY A 233 8.86 5.20 -14.31
CA GLY A 233 7.76 6.02 -13.77
C GLY A 233 6.82 6.66 -14.79
N PHE A 234 6.17 5.85 -15.63
CA PHE A 234 5.15 6.29 -16.59
C PHE A 234 3.82 6.50 -15.90
N VAL A 235 3.13 7.59 -16.24
CA VAL A 235 1.75 7.83 -15.85
C VAL A 235 0.91 8.01 -17.11
N SER A 236 -0.24 7.37 -17.16
CA SER A 236 -1.21 7.44 -18.25
C SER A 236 -2.56 7.92 -17.75
N ALA A 237 -3.17 8.86 -18.48
CA ALA A 237 -4.56 9.29 -18.29
C ALA A 237 -5.46 8.55 -19.27
N VAL A 238 -6.34 7.70 -18.77
CA VAL A 238 -7.36 6.97 -19.54
C VAL A 238 -8.68 7.74 -19.45
N ASP A 239 -9.21 8.20 -20.58
CA ASP A 239 -10.52 8.87 -20.62
C ASP A 239 -11.65 7.85 -20.50
N LEU A 240 -12.52 8.08 -19.51
CA LEU A 240 -13.74 7.35 -19.18
C LEU A 240 -14.97 8.26 -19.27
N THR A 241 -14.91 9.34 -20.06
CA THR A 241 -16.11 10.10 -20.44
C THR A 241 -17.16 9.16 -21.03
N ASP A 242 -16.74 8.28 -21.96
CA ASP A 242 -17.50 7.09 -22.35
C ASP A 242 -16.77 5.83 -21.80
N PRO A 243 -17.23 5.25 -20.68
CA PRO A 243 -16.57 4.10 -20.07
C PRO A 243 -16.66 2.82 -20.91
N ALA A 244 -17.51 2.77 -21.94
CA ALA A 244 -17.55 1.64 -22.87
C ALA A 244 -16.43 1.70 -23.93
N ASN A 245 -15.76 2.85 -24.07
CA ASN A 245 -14.75 3.08 -25.10
C ASN A 245 -13.52 3.83 -24.52
N PRO A 246 -12.82 3.23 -23.54
CA PRO A 246 -11.69 3.86 -22.89
C PRO A 246 -10.54 4.08 -23.89
N HIS A 247 -9.86 5.22 -23.78
CA HIS A 247 -8.66 5.51 -24.57
C HIS A 247 -7.72 6.44 -23.82
N VAL A 248 -6.42 6.34 -24.11
CA VAL A 248 -5.40 7.17 -23.45
C VAL A 248 -5.40 8.57 -24.09
N ILE A 249 -5.55 9.61 -23.26
CA ILE A 249 -5.56 11.02 -23.68
C ILE A 249 -4.28 11.77 -23.30
N TRP A 250 -3.47 11.20 -22.41
CA TRP A 250 -2.16 11.70 -22.04
C TRP A 250 -1.30 10.59 -21.48
N GLN A 251 0.01 10.64 -21.73
CA GLN A 251 0.99 9.77 -21.09
C GLN A 251 2.31 10.54 -20.96
N GLY A 252 3.01 10.35 -19.84
CA GLY A 252 4.29 11.00 -19.58
C GLY A 252 5.16 10.23 -18.62
N LEU A 253 6.48 10.41 -18.76
CA LEU A 253 7.46 9.92 -17.80
C LEU A 253 7.66 11.00 -16.73
N THR A 254 7.32 10.70 -15.47
CA THR A 254 7.34 11.66 -14.36
C THR A 254 8.54 11.47 -13.42
N GLY A 255 9.27 10.37 -13.58
CA GLY A 255 10.45 10.06 -12.78
C GLY A 255 11.00 8.67 -13.04
N ILE A 256 11.87 8.21 -12.12
CA ILE A 256 12.34 6.82 -12.09
C ILE A 256 11.18 5.89 -11.76
N GLU A 257 10.30 6.33 -10.86
CA GLU A 257 9.18 5.60 -10.29
C GLU A 257 7.95 6.51 -10.21
N ALA A 258 6.78 5.96 -10.48
CA ALA A 258 5.47 6.56 -10.25
C ALA A 258 4.58 5.53 -9.57
N HIS A 259 4.26 5.75 -8.29
CA HIS A 259 3.46 4.82 -7.49
C HIS A 259 2.01 5.32 -7.38
N GLY A 260 1.47 5.42 -6.18
CA GLY A 260 0.15 5.98 -5.93
C GLY A 260 0.12 7.49 -5.98
N PHE A 261 -1.06 8.05 -5.82
CA PHE A 261 -1.24 9.49 -5.92
C PHE A 261 -2.47 9.96 -5.16
N GLY A 262 -2.51 11.24 -4.84
CA GLY A 262 -3.75 11.93 -4.47
C GLY A 262 -4.15 12.90 -5.57
N ILE A 263 -5.44 13.17 -5.75
CA ILE A 263 -5.91 14.21 -6.67
C ILE A 263 -6.67 15.27 -5.90
N SER A 264 -6.37 16.55 -6.14
CA SER A 264 -7.07 17.66 -5.50
C SER A 264 -8.58 17.60 -5.79
N PRO A 265 -9.45 18.11 -4.90
CA PRO A 265 -10.90 18.04 -5.08
C PRO A 265 -11.42 18.64 -6.40
N ASP A 266 -10.71 19.62 -6.97
CA ASP A 266 -11.03 20.25 -8.25
C ASP A 266 -10.52 19.49 -9.48
N GLY A 267 -9.76 18.40 -9.27
CA GLY A 267 -9.18 17.55 -10.32
C GLY A 267 -7.97 18.15 -11.04
N ASN A 268 -7.41 19.27 -10.58
CA ASN A 268 -6.36 20.01 -11.30
C ASN A 268 -4.93 19.72 -10.82
N ARG A 269 -4.76 19.09 -9.65
CA ARG A 269 -3.46 18.70 -9.09
C ARG A 269 -3.40 17.21 -8.83
N MET A 270 -2.29 16.61 -9.21
CA MET A 270 -1.93 15.26 -8.81
C MET A 270 -0.72 15.31 -7.88
N TYR A 271 -0.85 14.72 -6.71
CA TYR A 271 0.20 14.53 -5.72
C TYR A 271 0.74 13.12 -5.89
N LEU A 272 1.69 12.96 -6.82
CA LEU A 272 2.20 11.67 -7.26
C LEU A 272 3.36 11.21 -6.36
N SER A 273 3.19 10.07 -5.72
CA SER A 273 4.24 9.38 -4.98
C SER A 273 5.38 8.97 -5.92
N ALA A 274 6.61 9.13 -5.43
CA ALA A 274 7.82 8.80 -6.17
C ALA A 274 8.85 8.20 -5.22
N LEU A 275 9.91 7.60 -5.76
CA LEU A 275 11.01 7.06 -4.97
C LEU A 275 11.52 8.09 -3.92
N ALA A 276 11.41 7.71 -2.64
CA ALA A 276 11.78 8.50 -1.47
C ALA A 276 11.19 9.92 -1.43
N GLY A 277 9.90 10.08 -1.79
CA GLY A 277 9.27 11.39 -1.84
C GLY A 277 7.98 11.45 -2.64
N PHE A 278 7.63 12.66 -3.08
CA PHE A 278 6.51 12.85 -4.00
C PHE A 278 6.71 14.08 -4.87
N THR A 279 5.95 14.19 -5.96
CA THR A 279 5.92 15.35 -6.85
C THR A 279 4.50 15.83 -7.08
N VAL A 280 4.35 17.14 -7.23
CA VAL A 280 3.07 17.79 -7.57
C VAL A 280 3.03 18.04 -9.06
N LEU A 281 1.97 17.59 -9.72
CA LEU A 281 1.73 17.78 -11.15
C LEU A 281 0.49 18.66 -11.38
N ASP A 282 0.59 19.61 -12.32
CA ASP A 282 -0.58 20.30 -12.87
C ASP A 282 -1.21 19.42 -13.96
N ILE A 283 -2.37 18.84 -13.65
CA ILE A 283 -3.13 17.98 -14.56
C ILE A 283 -4.37 18.70 -15.14
N SER A 284 -4.48 20.01 -14.97
CA SER A 284 -5.67 20.77 -15.35
C SER A 284 -5.98 20.74 -16.84
N ALA A 285 -4.96 20.67 -17.70
CA ALA A 285 -5.15 20.54 -19.15
C ALA A 285 -5.79 19.19 -19.52
N VAL A 286 -5.37 18.10 -18.86
CA VAL A 286 -6.00 16.78 -19.01
C VAL A 286 -7.44 16.82 -18.49
N GLN A 287 -7.64 17.42 -17.32
CA GLN A 287 -8.95 17.54 -16.68
C GLN A 287 -9.97 18.29 -17.55
N ARG A 288 -9.55 19.38 -18.22
CA ARG A 288 -10.38 20.14 -19.18
C ARG A 288 -10.57 19.47 -20.55
N ARG A 289 -9.85 18.37 -20.82
CA ARG A 289 -9.79 17.70 -22.13
C ARG A 289 -9.22 18.60 -23.23
N ASP A 290 -8.20 19.38 -22.90
CA ASP A 290 -7.50 20.23 -23.87
C ASP A 290 -6.82 19.33 -24.93
N PRO A 291 -6.76 19.75 -26.21
CA PRO A 291 -5.98 19.04 -27.21
C PRO A 291 -4.49 19.12 -26.90
N ASN A 292 -3.78 17.97 -26.96
CA ASN A 292 -2.36 17.84 -26.62
C ASN A 292 -2.02 18.40 -25.21
N PRO A 293 -2.66 17.89 -24.15
CA PRO A 293 -2.54 18.46 -22.82
C PRO A 293 -1.08 18.37 -22.34
N GLN A 294 -0.62 19.44 -21.70
CA GLN A 294 0.69 19.50 -21.06
C GLN A 294 0.50 19.31 -19.56
N VAL A 295 1.35 18.47 -18.95
CA VAL A 295 1.36 18.22 -17.51
C VAL A 295 2.72 18.67 -16.99
N ASN A 296 2.72 19.69 -16.13
CA ASN A 296 3.93 20.30 -15.61
C ASN A 296 4.19 19.83 -14.17
N HIS A 297 5.45 19.60 -13.83
CA HIS A 297 5.85 19.49 -12.43
C HIS A 297 5.81 20.88 -11.77
N LEU A 298 5.17 20.98 -10.61
CA LEU A 298 5.07 22.23 -9.85
C LEU A 298 6.02 22.24 -8.65
N GLY A 299 6.14 21.11 -7.97
CA GLY A 299 6.95 20.96 -6.76
C GLY A 299 7.37 19.52 -6.54
N ARG A 300 8.41 19.33 -5.73
CA ARG A 300 8.91 18.01 -5.37
C ARG A 300 9.52 18.01 -3.98
N VAL A 301 9.20 16.99 -3.18
CA VAL A 301 9.84 16.74 -1.89
C VAL A 301 10.53 15.39 -1.96
N PHE A 302 11.76 15.34 -1.48
CA PHE A 302 12.42 14.09 -1.13
C PHE A 302 12.61 14.00 0.37
N TRP A 303 12.57 12.80 0.92
CA TRP A 303 12.91 12.55 2.30
C TRP A 303 13.97 11.45 2.44
N THR A 304 14.56 11.39 3.61
CA THR A 304 15.54 10.36 3.92
C THR A 304 14.86 9.09 4.42
N ASP A 305 13.77 9.14 5.20
CA ASP A 305 13.05 7.96 5.69
C ASP A 305 11.78 7.66 4.89
N GLY A 306 11.53 6.38 4.59
CA GLY A 306 10.55 6.02 3.57
C GLY A 306 11.19 6.07 2.18
N TRP A 307 11.36 4.93 1.53
CA TRP A 307 11.93 4.89 0.17
C TRP A 307 10.91 4.46 -0.88
N ALA A 308 9.94 3.65 -0.50
CA ALA A 308 8.78 3.31 -1.31
C ALA A 308 7.59 4.12 -0.79
N THR A 309 7.26 5.20 -1.48
CA THR A 309 6.14 6.07 -1.11
C THR A 309 4.89 5.56 -1.78
N GLN A 310 3.87 5.23 -0.99
CA GLN A 310 2.66 4.59 -1.49
C GLN A 310 1.73 5.59 -2.17
N HIS A 311 0.95 6.33 -1.40
CA HIS A 311 -0.08 7.23 -1.91
C HIS A 311 -0.17 8.52 -1.10
N SER A 312 -0.99 9.45 -1.57
CA SER A 312 -1.29 10.69 -0.84
C SER A 312 -2.79 10.92 -0.74
N ILE A 313 -3.26 11.37 0.42
CA ILE A 313 -4.67 11.63 0.73
C ILE A 313 -4.85 13.14 0.92
N PRO A 314 -5.45 13.85 -0.04
CA PRO A 314 -5.70 15.28 0.08
C PRO A 314 -6.79 15.57 1.11
N VAL A 315 -6.47 16.41 2.09
CA VAL A 315 -7.38 16.84 3.16
C VAL A 315 -7.24 18.34 3.40
N THR A 316 -8.17 18.91 4.16
CA THR A 316 -8.07 20.31 4.62
C THR A 316 -8.26 20.40 6.13
N TYR A 317 -7.52 21.29 6.77
CA TYR A 317 -7.72 21.69 8.17
C TYR A 317 -7.99 23.19 8.20
N ASP A 318 -9.17 23.58 8.66
CA ASP A 318 -9.64 24.98 8.74
C ASP A 318 -9.42 25.75 7.42
N GLY A 319 -9.67 25.08 6.28
CA GLY A 319 -9.53 25.64 4.94
C GLY A 319 -8.09 25.64 4.39
N LYS A 320 -7.10 25.22 5.17
CA LYS A 320 -5.71 25.05 4.73
C LYS A 320 -5.47 23.64 4.19
N PRO A 321 -4.88 23.46 2.99
CA PRO A 321 -4.73 22.14 2.39
C PRO A 321 -3.51 21.39 2.92
N TYR A 322 -3.68 20.09 3.12
CA TYR A 322 -2.66 19.16 3.59
C TYR A 322 -2.76 17.83 2.83
N LEU A 323 -1.70 17.04 2.87
CA LEU A 323 -1.70 15.64 2.46
C LEU A 323 -1.34 14.75 3.64
N PHE A 324 -2.03 13.62 3.81
CA PHE A 324 -1.43 12.46 4.46
C PHE A 324 -0.76 11.61 3.39
N THR A 325 0.56 11.47 3.43
CA THR A 325 1.33 10.66 2.48
C THR A 325 1.94 9.47 3.21
N VAL A 326 1.75 8.28 2.66
CA VAL A 326 2.09 7.01 3.31
C VAL A 326 3.32 6.41 2.64
N ASP A 327 4.25 5.85 3.42
CA ASP A 327 5.41 5.12 2.91
C ASP A 327 5.33 3.63 3.32
N GLU A 328 5.37 2.74 2.32
CA GLU A 328 5.26 1.28 2.42
C GLU A 328 6.63 0.57 2.57
N GLY A 329 7.68 1.33 2.90
CA GLY A 329 8.99 0.73 3.02
C GLY A 329 10.04 1.67 3.59
N GLY A 330 10.90 1.12 4.44
CA GLY A 330 12.03 1.81 5.03
C GLY A 330 11.64 2.66 6.23
N ALA A 331 10.64 2.19 6.99
CA ALA A 331 10.13 2.76 8.23
C ALA A 331 9.73 4.24 8.09
N GLY A 332 9.11 4.58 6.96
CA GLY A 332 8.77 5.94 6.53
C GLY A 332 7.48 6.50 7.11
N GLY A 333 6.63 5.63 7.70
CA GLY A 333 5.40 5.99 8.39
C GLY A 333 4.40 6.77 7.54
N VAL A 334 3.55 7.56 8.18
CA VAL A 334 2.67 8.53 7.50
C VAL A 334 3.19 9.94 7.74
N LYS A 335 3.28 10.76 6.69
CA LYS A 335 3.70 12.16 6.75
C LYS A 335 2.51 13.07 6.53
N LEU A 336 2.37 14.09 7.37
CA LEU A 336 1.49 15.22 7.11
C LEU A 336 2.29 16.27 6.33
N ILE A 337 1.81 16.66 5.15
CA ILE A 337 2.49 17.60 4.26
C ILE A 337 1.63 18.83 4.07
N ASP A 338 2.16 20.01 4.36
CA ASP A 338 1.56 21.29 4.03
C ASP A 338 1.73 21.56 2.53
N ILE A 339 0.61 21.72 1.84
CA ILE A 339 0.54 21.99 0.39
C ILE A 339 -0.19 23.31 0.11
N SER A 340 -0.12 24.27 1.04
CA SER A 340 -0.66 25.62 0.82
C SER A 340 -0.01 26.33 -0.36
N ASP A 341 1.21 25.92 -0.71
CA ASP A 341 1.92 26.26 -1.93
C ASP A 341 2.37 24.96 -2.62
N ASP A 342 1.69 24.59 -3.70
CA ASP A 342 2.00 23.40 -4.52
C ASP A 342 3.44 23.40 -5.07
N THR A 343 4.09 24.57 -5.14
CA THR A 343 5.47 24.71 -5.62
C THR A 343 6.51 24.57 -4.51
N ASN A 344 6.07 24.66 -3.26
CA ASN A 344 6.91 24.55 -2.07
C ASN A 344 6.27 23.70 -0.95
N PRO A 345 5.91 22.43 -1.23
CA PRO A 345 5.40 21.53 -0.21
C PRO A 345 6.40 21.28 0.92
N SER A 346 5.91 21.13 2.16
CA SER A 346 6.75 20.89 3.33
C SER A 346 6.15 19.87 4.29
N VAL A 347 6.98 18.96 4.82
CA VAL A 347 6.55 17.98 5.82
C VAL A 347 6.36 18.68 7.16
N ALA A 348 5.15 18.60 7.71
CA ALA A 348 4.73 19.31 8.92
C ALA A 348 4.65 18.41 10.15
N ALA A 349 4.30 17.12 9.98
CA ALA A 349 4.25 16.15 11.06
C ALA A 349 4.44 14.71 10.54
N LYS A 350 4.61 13.76 11.46
CA LYS A 350 4.77 12.33 11.18
C LYS A 350 3.98 11.47 12.15
N ILE A 351 3.49 10.34 11.65
CA ILE A 351 2.87 9.27 12.41
C ILE A 351 3.76 8.04 12.24
N LYS A 352 4.30 7.55 13.35
CA LYS A 352 5.09 6.32 13.42
C LYS A 352 4.67 5.50 14.63
N LEU A 353 4.69 4.18 14.48
CA LEU A 353 4.63 3.28 15.62
C LEU A 353 6.02 3.17 16.25
N GLU A 354 6.10 2.70 17.50
CA GLU A 354 7.39 2.44 18.16
C GLU A 354 8.28 1.51 17.32
N ILE A 355 7.72 0.46 16.71
CA ILE A 355 8.48 -0.50 15.88
C ILE A 355 9.17 0.15 14.66
N ASN A 356 8.67 1.29 14.17
CA ASN A 356 9.26 2.02 13.04
C ASN A 356 10.42 2.94 13.44
N LEU A 357 10.71 3.09 14.73
CA LEU A 357 11.75 4.01 15.16
C LEU A 357 13.14 3.43 14.84
N PRO A 358 14.14 4.29 14.52
CA PRO A 358 15.50 3.84 14.25
C PRO A 358 16.13 3.01 15.38
N ASP A 359 15.74 3.28 16.63
CA ASP A 359 16.24 2.56 17.82
C ASP A 359 15.67 1.14 17.96
N ASN A 360 14.66 0.78 17.18
CA ASN A 360 13.93 -0.48 17.30
C ASN A 360 14.04 -1.36 16.05
N GLN A 361 14.87 -0.97 15.07
CA GLN A 361 15.01 -1.68 13.79
C GLN A 361 15.63 -3.07 13.95
N ASP A 362 16.45 -3.28 14.98
CA ASP A 362 16.96 -4.61 15.32
C ASP A 362 15.83 -5.54 15.79
N SER A 363 14.98 -5.06 16.69
CA SER A 363 13.79 -5.79 17.18
C SER A 363 12.80 -6.06 16.06
N ALA A 364 12.55 -5.07 15.18
CA ALA A 364 11.73 -5.23 13.98
C ALA A 364 12.27 -6.34 13.08
N MET A 365 13.57 -6.31 12.76
CA MET A 365 14.20 -7.39 11.98
C MET A 365 14.10 -8.75 12.67
N ALA A 366 14.32 -8.80 13.98
CA ALA A 366 14.26 -10.04 14.76
C ALA A 366 12.87 -10.70 14.72
N SER A 367 11.81 -9.89 14.81
CA SER A 367 10.41 -10.32 14.74
C SER A 367 9.96 -10.65 13.32
N ALA A 368 10.34 -9.83 12.32
CA ALA A 368 9.93 -9.94 10.92
C ALA A 368 10.46 -11.18 10.19
N MET A 369 11.56 -11.79 10.67
CA MET A 369 12.15 -12.96 10.01
C MET A 369 11.14 -14.10 9.85
N GLY A 370 11.08 -14.67 8.64
CA GLY A 370 10.07 -15.65 8.22
C GLY A 370 8.70 -15.05 7.87
N GLY A 371 8.57 -13.72 7.85
CA GLY A 371 7.37 -12.94 7.52
C GLY A 371 7.33 -12.35 6.10
N SER A 372 8.31 -12.71 5.27
CA SER A 372 8.44 -12.26 3.88
C SER A 372 8.96 -10.82 3.70
N VAL A 373 8.74 -10.24 2.52
CA VAL A 373 9.49 -9.08 1.98
C VAL A 373 9.10 -7.76 2.66
N PHE A 374 7.83 -7.63 3.04
CA PHE A 374 7.23 -6.52 3.80
C PHE A 374 7.13 -6.90 5.29
N SER A 375 7.09 -5.91 6.18
CA SER A 375 6.94 -6.19 7.61
C SER A 375 6.14 -5.16 8.40
N TYR A 376 6.72 -4.02 8.79
CA TYR A 376 6.11 -3.16 9.80
C TYR A 376 5.83 -1.76 9.26
N ASP A 377 5.77 -1.55 7.95
CA ASP A 377 5.49 -0.25 7.34
C ASP A 377 3.98 -0.02 7.11
N ALA A 378 3.61 1.24 6.91
CA ALA A 378 2.24 1.62 6.57
C ALA A 378 2.04 1.49 5.06
N HIS A 379 0.90 0.99 4.59
CA HIS A 379 0.69 0.83 3.15
C HIS A 379 -0.38 1.80 2.64
N TYR A 380 -1.66 1.51 2.90
CA TYR A 380 -2.74 2.46 2.62
C TYR A 380 -3.33 3.03 3.89
N CYS A 381 -3.73 4.29 3.82
CA CYS A 381 -4.60 4.90 4.81
C CYS A 381 -5.90 5.44 4.17
N ALA A 382 -6.87 5.71 5.03
CA ALA A 382 -8.11 6.40 4.71
C ALA A 382 -8.44 7.40 5.81
N ALA A 383 -8.64 8.67 5.43
CA ALA A 383 -9.20 9.67 6.33
C ALA A 383 -10.73 9.49 6.39
N ASP A 384 -11.34 9.74 7.54
CA ASP A 384 -12.79 9.57 7.71
C ASP A 384 -13.64 10.62 6.96
N ARG A 385 -13.03 11.75 6.61
CA ARG A 385 -13.61 12.81 5.77
C ARG A 385 -12.53 13.74 5.18
N PRO A 386 -12.82 14.47 4.09
CA PRO A 386 -11.81 15.32 3.43
C PRO A 386 -11.56 16.66 4.15
N THR A 387 -12.52 17.13 4.96
CA THR A 387 -12.43 18.43 5.64
C THR A 387 -12.44 18.22 7.14
N ASN A 388 -11.44 18.76 7.83
CA ASN A 388 -11.19 18.57 9.26
C ASN A 388 -11.33 17.10 9.70
N PRO A 389 -10.58 16.16 9.10
CA PRO A 389 -10.68 14.75 9.46
C PRO A 389 -10.53 14.55 10.97
N THR A 390 -11.26 13.60 11.53
CA THR A 390 -11.16 13.28 12.97
C THR A 390 -10.34 12.02 13.21
N ALA A 391 -10.35 11.10 12.25
CA ALA A 391 -9.61 9.86 12.33
C ALA A 391 -8.95 9.48 10.99
N LEU A 392 -7.83 8.78 11.11
CA LEU A 392 -7.09 8.18 10.01
C LEU A 392 -6.94 6.68 10.32
N ALA A 393 -7.44 5.81 9.45
CA ALA A 393 -7.27 4.37 9.57
C ALA A 393 -6.27 3.90 8.51
N CYS A 394 -5.35 3.01 8.88
CA CYS A 394 -4.29 2.53 8.01
C CYS A 394 -4.16 1.01 8.07
N GLY A 395 -3.95 0.40 6.91
CA GLY A 395 -3.33 -0.91 6.79
C GLY A 395 -1.83 -0.75 7.03
N TRP A 396 -1.28 -1.50 7.99
CA TRP A 396 0.08 -1.36 8.47
C TRP A 396 0.81 -2.70 8.46
N GLU A 397 0.73 -3.41 7.33
CA GLU A 397 1.43 -4.67 7.07
C GLU A 397 1.25 -5.69 8.21
N GLU A 398 2.32 -6.23 8.80
CA GLU A 398 2.32 -7.16 9.93
C GLU A 398 1.84 -6.51 11.23
N SER A 399 1.79 -5.17 11.30
CA SER A 399 1.20 -4.43 12.41
C SER A 399 -0.33 -4.40 12.34
N GLY A 400 -0.97 -4.92 11.28
CA GLY A 400 -2.42 -5.01 11.18
C GLY A 400 -3.10 -3.69 10.80
N ILE A 401 -4.36 -3.54 11.20
CA ILE A 401 -5.14 -2.30 11.00
C ILE A 401 -4.92 -1.37 12.19
N ARG A 402 -4.56 -0.11 11.92
CA ARG A 402 -4.24 0.92 12.92
C ARG A 402 -5.17 2.12 12.75
N VAL A 403 -5.64 2.71 13.85
CA VAL A 403 -6.51 3.90 13.81
C VAL A 403 -5.92 5.00 14.68
N PHE A 404 -5.82 6.19 14.12
CA PHE A 404 -5.27 7.38 14.76
C PHE A 404 -6.33 8.46 14.88
N ASP A 405 -6.37 9.14 16.02
CA ASP A 405 -7.05 10.43 16.18
C ASP A 405 -6.17 11.52 15.58
N VAL A 406 -6.71 12.23 14.60
CA VAL A 406 -6.00 13.27 13.84
C VAL A 406 -6.72 14.62 13.91
N ARG A 407 -7.62 14.83 14.88
CA ARG A 407 -8.27 16.13 15.08
C ARG A 407 -7.26 17.27 15.25
N ASP A 408 -6.14 16.97 15.91
CA ASP A 408 -4.90 17.75 15.81
C ASP A 408 -3.88 16.93 15.01
N PRO A 409 -3.70 17.21 13.70
CA PRO A 409 -2.85 16.39 12.84
C PRO A 409 -1.36 16.55 13.15
N PHE A 410 -0.98 17.54 13.98
CA PHE A 410 0.41 17.73 14.45
C PHE A 410 0.73 16.90 15.69
N HIS A 411 -0.29 16.37 16.37
CA HIS A 411 -0.17 15.56 17.58
C HIS A 411 -1.09 14.34 17.52
N ALA A 412 -1.00 13.60 16.41
CA ALA A 412 -1.76 12.37 16.22
C ALA A 412 -1.45 11.35 17.33
N LYS A 413 -2.47 10.55 17.69
CA LYS A 413 -2.35 9.46 18.67
C LYS A 413 -3.07 8.22 18.17
N GLU A 414 -2.53 7.04 18.48
CA GLU A 414 -3.23 5.79 18.20
C GLU A 414 -4.43 5.67 19.16
N ILE A 415 -5.59 5.27 18.65
CA ILE A 415 -6.82 5.10 19.44
C ILE A 415 -7.38 3.68 19.36
N ALA A 416 -7.02 2.92 18.33
CA ALA A 416 -7.43 1.53 18.18
C ALA A 416 -6.50 0.78 17.22
N TYR A 417 -6.44 -0.55 17.37
CA TYR A 417 -5.79 -1.42 16.40
C TYR A 417 -6.41 -2.82 16.39
N PHE A 418 -6.26 -3.51 15.26
CA PHE A 418 -6.64 -4.90 15.09
C PHE A 418 -5.62 -5.62 14.21
N ASN A 419 -4.91 -6.57 14.80
CA ASN A 419 -4.03 -7.48 14.09
C ASN A 419 -4.71 -8.85 14.04
N PRO A 420 -5.11 -9.33 12.85
CA PRO A 420 -5.93 -10.52 12.74
C PRO A 420 -5.18 -11.78 13.22
N PRO A 421 -5.91 -12.83 13.62
CA PRO A 421 -5.31 -14.14 13.91
C PRO A 421 -4.39 -14.63 12.77
N ALA A 422 -3.13 -14.88 13.10
CA ALA A 422 -2.16 -15.41 12.14
C ALA A 422 -2.57 -16.78 11.59
N ARG A 423 -2.32 -17.02 10.29
CA ARG A 423 -2.70 -18.26 9.58
C ARG A 423 -1.57 -19.28 9.53
N LYS A 424 -0.91 -19.49 10.67
CA LYS A 424 0.34 -20.25 10.77
C LYS A 424 0.24 -21.63 10.09
N GLY A 425 1.12 -21.89 9.13
CA GLY A 425 1.22 -23.16 8.39
C GLY A 425 0.12 -23.43 7.37
N ARG A 426 -0.71 -22.44 7.02
CA ARG A 426 -1.85 -22.58 6.08
C ARG A 426 -1.53 -22.08 4.66
N ASN A 427 -0.26 -21.95 4.29
CA ASN A 427 0.19 -21.34 3.03
C ASN A 427 -0.50 -21.93 1.78
N LEU A 428 -0.67 -23.26 1.74
CA LEU A 428 -1.25 -23.98 0.60
C LEU A 428 -2.77 -23.81 0.44
N GLU A 429 -3.42 -23.06 1.33
CA GLU A 429 -4.86 -22.81 1.26
C GLU A 429 -5.20 -21.42 0.72
N LEU A 430 -4.21 -20.53 0.66
CA LEU A 430 -4.37 -19.08 0.48
C LEU A 430 -3.75 -18.60 -0.84
N TRP A 431 -4.19 -19.17 -1.96
CA TRP A 431 -3.60 -18.90 -3.28
C TRP A 431 -3.81 -17.47 -3.78
N ASN A 432 -4.77 -16.71 -3.24
CA ASN A 432 -4.94 -15.30 -3.57
C ASN A 432 -4.14 -14.37 -2.64
N SER A 433 -3.49 -14.90 -1.58
CA SER A 433 -2.70 -14.11 -0.62
C SER A 433 -1.29 -13.82 -1.15
N PRO A 434 -0.92 -12.54 -1.38
CA PRO A 434 0.46 -12.16 -1.64
C PRO A 434 1.40 -12.57 -0.53
N HIS A 435 0.95 -12.52 0.73
CA HIS A 435 1.77 -12.90 1.87
C HIS A 435 2.10 -14.40 1.85
N ALA A 436 1.12 -15.26 1.58
CA ALA A 436 1.32 -16.71 1.46
C ALA A 436 2.23 -17.10 0.30
N LEU A 437 2.12 -16.43 -0.85
CA LEU A 437 2.96 -16.69 -2.01
C LEU A 437 4.37 -16.11 -1.85
N ALA A 438 4.49 -14.88 -1.32
CA ALA A 438 5.77 -14.20 -1.12
C ALA A 438 6.56 -14.81 0.05
N SER A 439 5.91 -15.48 1.00
CA SER A 439 6.54 -16.20 2.12
C SER A 439 7.52 -17.31 1.69
N ILE A 440 7.67 -17.60 0.40
CA ILE A 440 8.82 -18.37 -0.11
C ILE A 440 10.14 -17.67 0.24
N ILE A 441 10.16 -16.33 0.24
CA ILE A 441 11.21 -15.49 0.78
C ILE A 441 10.83 -15.17 2.22
N GLY A 442 11.76 -15.34 3.17
CA GLY A 442 11.52 -15.11 4.60
C GLY A 442 12.27 -13.91 5.17
N VAL A 443 12.70 -12.97 4.33
CA VAL A 443 13.56 -11.85 4.71
C VAL A 443 12.86 -10.52 4.41
N PRO A 444 12.76 -9.58 5.39
CA PRO A 444 12.08 -8.29 5.23
C PRO A 444 12.94 -7.32 4.42
N ALA A 445 12.94 -7.45 3.11
CA ALA A 445 13.81 -6.66 2.24
C ALA A 445 13.42 -5.18 2.18
N MET A 446 12.14 -4.85 2.36
CA MET A 446 11.65 -3.47 2.35
C MET A 446 12.21 -2.63 3.51
N GLU A 447 12.60 -3.28 4.62
CA GLU A 447 13.19 -2.65 5.80
C GLU A 447 14.72 -2.49 5.73
N PHE A 448 15.38 -3.02 4.70
CA PHE A 448 16.83 -2.95 4.64
C PHE A 448 17.38 -1.50 4.67
N PRO A 449 16.77 -0.52 4.01
CA PRO A 449 17.23 0.86 4.09
C PRO A 449 17.12 1.47 5.51
N SER A 450 16.03 1.21 6.24
CA SER A 450 15.83 1.68 7.62
C SER A 450 16.80 1.00 8.58
N ALA A 451 16.98 -0.31 8.47
CA ALA A 451 17.99 -1.06 9.24
C ALA A 451 19.42 -0.58 8.95
N ALA A 452 19.78 -0.43 7.67
CA ALA A 452 21.11 0.06 7.27
C ALA A 452 21.36 1.47 7.82
N ARG A 453 20.36 2.35 7.82
CA ARG A 453 20.46 3.65 8.48
C ARG A 453 20.70 3.50 9.98
N ALA A 454 19.91 2.71 10.68
CA ALA A 454 20.08 2.49 12.11
C ALA A 454 21.49 1.99 12.44
N MET A 455 22.06 1.12 11.61
CA MET A 455 23.46 0.68 11.70
C MET A 455 24.45 1.84 11.52
N LEU A 456 24.26 2.68 10.50
CA LEU A 456 25.11 3.85 10.24
C LEU A 456 25.04 4.89 11.37
N GLU A 457 23.89 4.99 12.04
CA GLU A 457 23.69 5.88 13.19
C GLU A 457 24.15 5.27 14.52
N GLY A 458 24.60 4.01 14.54
CA GLY A 458 25.03 3.32 15.76
C GLY A 458 23.89 2.93 16.71
N LYS A 459 22.66 2.80 16.19
CA LYS A 459 21.44 2.46 16.92
C LYS A 459 21.00 1.01 16.80
N PHE A 460 21.62 0.27 15.88
CA PHE A 460 21.29 -1.13 15.61
C PHE A 460 22.22 -2.04 16.39
N ASP A 461 21.67 -2.89 17.28
CA ASP A 461 22.43 -3.95 17.94
C ASP A 461 22.29 -5.28 17.17
N PRO A 462 23.35 -5.75 16.49
CA PRO A 462 23.28 -7.01 15.75
C PRO A 462 22.91 -8.22 16.60
N ASN A 463 23.12 -8.19 17.92
CA ASN A 463 22.72 -9.29 18.80
C ASN A 463 21.22 -9.28 19.09
N GLN A 464 20.58 -8.11 19.09
CA GLN A 464 19.13 -7.98 19.27
C GLN A 464 18.38 -8.30 17.98
N ALA A 465 19.02 -8.09 16.82
CA ALA A 465 18.51 -8.54 15.53
C ALA A 465 18.52 -10.08 15.36
N LEU A 466 19.22 -10.80 16.25
CA LEU A 466 19.20 -12.25 16.28
C LEU A 466 18.04 -12.76 17.14
N SER A 467 17.20 -13.58 16.54
CA SER A 467 16.15 -14.32 17.23
C SER A 467 16.21 -15.80 16.86
N SER A 468 15.38 -16.60 17.51
CA SER A 468 15.09 -17.98 17.09
C SER A 468 14.57 -18.08 15.65
N ARG A 469 14.18 -16.95 15.02
CA ARG A 469 13.68 -16.87 13.64
C ARG A 469 14.75 -16.45 12.61
N THR A 470 15.95 -16.00 13.00
CA THR A 470 16.99 -15.52 12.06
C THR A 470 17.36 -16.52 10.95
N GLY A 471 17.18 -17.82 11.17
CA GLY A 471 17.42 -18.84 10.13
C GLY A 471 16.30 -19.00 9.10
N MET A 472 15.13 -18.37 9.30
CA MET A 472 13.94 -18.51 8.46
C MET A 472 14.00 -17.64 7.21
N ILE A 473 15.05 -17.79 6.40
CA ILE A 473 15.27 -17.00 5.17
C ILE A 473 14.38 -17.44 3.99
N ALA A 474 13.74 -18.59 4.10
CA ALA A 474 12.82 -19.14 3.10
C ALA A 474 11.72 -19.96 3.78
N PHE A 475 10.59 -20.10 3.09
CA PHE A 475 9.43 -20.86 3.56
C PHE A 475 8.90 -20.35 4.91
N GLY A 476 8.57 -19.07 4.95
CA GLY A 476 7.87 -18.39 6.03
C GLY A 476 6.60 -19.11 6.47
N ASP A 477 6.25 -18.94 7.74
CA ASP A 477 5.28 -19.77 8.43
C ASP A 477 3.90 -19.15 8.58
N LEU A 478 3.64 -17.96 8.02
CA LEU A 478 2.38 -17.21 8.17
C LEU A 478 2.01 -16.96 9.64
N SER A 479 3.01 -16.60 10.45
CA SER A 479 2.84 -16.26 11.86
C SER A 479 2.42 -14.80 12.11
N THR A 480 2.15 -14.07 11.03
CA THR A 480 1.57 -12.72 10.92
C THR A 480 0.61 -12.72 9.73
N ASP A 481 -0.01 -11.58 9.45
CA ASP A 481 -0.75 -11.33 8.22
C ASP A 481 -0.34 -9.94 7.68
N TRP A 482 -0.40 -9.73 6.37
CA TRP A 482 -0.18 -8.41 5.78
C TRP A 482 -1.52 -7.70 5.55
N CYS A 483 -1.72 -6.58 6.23
CA CYS A 483 -2.90 -5.74 6.06
C CYS A 483 -2.58 -4.54 5.17
N PHE A 484 -2.78 -4.68 3.86
CA PHE A 484 -2.39 -3.67 2.87
C PHE A 484 -3.51 -2.76 2.39
N SER A 485 -4.77 -3.23 2.39
CA SER A 485 -5.87 -2.45 1.81
C SER A 485 -6.18 -1.19 2.63
N PRO A 486 -6.68 -0.12 2.00
CA PRO A 486 -7.24 1.01 2.75
C PRO A 486 -8.40 0.54 3.62
N PRO A 487 -8.38 0.79 4.94
CA PRO A 487 -9.54 0.52 5.78
C PRO A 487 -10.61 1.57 5.50
N GLU A 488 -11.69 1.19 4.81
CA GLU A 488 -12.75 2.12 4.45
C GLU A 488 -13.73 2.35 5.60
N TRP A 489 -14.11 3.61 5.82
CA TRP A 489 -15.01 4.03 6.88
C TRP A 489 -16.49 3.82 6.53
N HIS A 490 -17.20 3.06 7.37
CA HIS A 490 -18.64 2.76 7.25
C HIS A 490 -19.34 2.99 8.60
N GLY A 491 -19.65 4.25 8.92
CA GLY A 491 -20.11 4.62 10.26
C GLY A 491 -18.99 4.35 11.28
N SER A 492 -19.29 3.54 12.31
CA SER A 492 -18.29 3.10 13.29
C SER A 492 -17.59 1.79 12.89
N GLN A 493 -17.79 1.31 11.66
CA GLN A 493 -17.10 0.16 11.11
C GLN A 493 -15.94 0.56 10.20
N LEU A 494 -14.93 -0.30 10.16
CA LEU A 494 -13.89 -0.31 9.15
C LEU A 494 -14.01 -1.59 8.33
N TRP A 495 -14.04 -1.43 7.01
CA TRP A 495 -14.04 -2.54 6.06
C TRP A 495 -12.66 -2.60 5.41
N ALA A 496 -11.97 -3.72 5.57
CA ALA A 496 -10.60 -3.89 5.11
C ALA A 496 -10.34 -5.35 4.71
N THR A 497 -9.28 -5.58 3.94
CA THR A 497 -8.71 -6.89 3.71
C THR A 497 -7.30 -6.99 4.28
N CYS A 498 -7.00 -8.14 4.88
CA CYS A 498 -5.62 -8.59 5.06
C CYS A 498 -5.40 -9.83 4.21
N ASN A 499 -4.18 -10.04 3.75
CA ASN A 499 -3.86 -10.99 2.69
C ASN A 499 -4.28 -12.42 3.06
N ASP A 500 -4.06 -12.85 4.30
CA ASP A 500 -4.34 -14.21 4.75
C ASP A 500 -5.74 -14.38 5.34
N ASN A 501 -6.25 -13.34 6.01
CA ASN A 501 -7.58 -13.36 6.62
C ASN A 501 -8.71 -12.91 5.69
N GLY A 502 -8.39 -12.42 4.49
CA GLY A 502 -9.38 -11.97 3.52
C GLY A 502 -10.09 -10.70 3.97
N PHE A 503 -11.35 -10.55 3.53
CA PHE A 503 -12.20 -9.41 3.88
C PHE A 503 -12.67 -9.49 5.34
N MET A 504 -12.66 -8.34 6.02
CA MET A 504 -13.05 -8.20 7.41
C MET A 504 -13.87 -6.93 7.61
N VAL A 505 -14.92 -7.06 8.42
CA VAL A 505 -15.65 -5.96 9.02
C VAL A 505 -15.21 -5.84 10.48
N LEU A 506 -14.68 -4.69 10.84
CA LEU A 506 -14.19 -4.38 12.17
C LEU A 506 -15.04 -3.26 12.78
N GLN A 507 -15.45 -3.42 14.03
CA GLN A 507 -16.25 -2.44 14.77
C GLN A 507 -15.37 -1.68 15.75
N LEU A 508 -15.30 -0.35 15.60
CA LEU A 508 -14.70 0.52 16.61
C LEU A 508 -15.62 0.66 17.81
N ALA A 509 -15.03 0.76 18.99
CA ALA A 509 -15.76 1.04 20.21
C ALA A 509 -16.40 2.45 20.17
N ASP A 510 -17.68 2.53 20.53
CA ASP A 510 -18.48 3.76 20.43
C ASP A 510 -17.99 4.89 21.34
N ASP A 511 -17.27 4.57 22.42
CA ASP A 511 -16.66 5.52 23.34
C ASP A 511 -15.30 6.06 22.85
N VAL A 512 -14.73 5.43 21.81
CA VAL A 512 -13.43 5.80 21.23
C VAL A 512 -13.60 6.64 19.96
N TYR A 513 -14.58 6.30 19.12
CA TYR A 513 -14.84 6.99 17.87
C TYR A 513 -16.34 7.25 17.69
N THR A 514 -16.67 8.49 17.33
CA THR A 514 -18.03 8.87 16.93
C THR A 514 -18.01 9.30 15.47
N PRO A 515 -18.74 8.59 14.58
CA PRO A 515 -18.77 8.94 13.16
C PRO A 515 -19.26 10.38 12.96
N PRO A 516 -18.54 11.22 12.21
CA PRO A 516 -18.99 12.56 11.92
C PRO A 516 -20.21 12.52 10.98
N ALA A 517 -21.10 13.52 11.07
CA ALA A 517 -22.31 13.57 10.25
C ALA A 517 -22.03 13.66 8.74
N ASP A 518 -20.85 14.17 8.37
CA ASP A 518 -20.35 14.31 7.00
C ASP A 518 -19.27 13.26 6.67
N GLN A 519 -19.26 12.12 7.35
CA GLN A 519 -18.31 11.03 7.09
C GLN A 519 -18.37 10.63 5.61
N ARG A 520 -17.19 10.61 4.99
CA ARG A 520 -16.95 10.14 3.63
C ARG A 520 -15.53 9.62 3.63
N SER A 521 -15.37 8.29 3.63
CA SER A 521 -14.05 7.67 3.55
C SER A 521 -13.26 8.27 2.38
N VAL A 522 -12.09 8.85 2.66
CA VAL A 522 -11.19 9.43 1.67
C VAL A 522 -9.90 8.65 1.66
N VAL A 523 -9.72 7.92 0.57
CA VAL A 523 -8.45 7.28 0.22
C VAL A 523 -7.73 8.18 -0.79
N GLY A 524 -6.43 7.98 -0.97
CA GLY A 524 -5.73 8.45 -2.16
C GLY A 524 -6.25 7.73 -3.42
N SER A 525 -5.34 7.42 -4.35
CA SER A 525 -5.56 6.65 -5.58
C SER A 525 -6.63 5.58 -5.44
#